data_AF-A0AAD5N5T9-F1
#
_entry.id   AF-A0AAD5N5T9-F1
#
_cell.length_a   1.000
_cell.length_b   1.000
_cell.length_c   1.000
_cell.angle_alpha   90.00
_cell.angle_beta   90.00
_cell.angle_gamma   90.00
#
_symmetry.space_group_name_H-M   'P 1'
#
loop_
_entity.id
_entity.type
_entity.pdbx_description
1 polymer ?
#
loop_
_entity_poly.entity_id
_entity_poly.type
_entity_poly.pdbx_seq_one_letter_code
_entity_poly.pdbx_strand_id
1 'polypeptide(L)'
;MVKRSYSYQRNGVRIKVALKVLREVSPYILADLQEEASHLLKLRRKNLARSHGIVEDPAMMCLKPNNDKTLPVLKQSIKGTARP
;
A
#
# COMPACT_ATOMS: atom_id res chain seq x y z
N MET A 1 -2.17 -8.77 7.16
CA MET A 1 -3.53 -8.95 6.58
C MET A 1 -3.95 -7.67 5.88
N VAL A 2 -4.65 -7.71 4.75
CA VAL A 2 -5.20 -6.51 4.11
C VAL A 2 -6.71 -6.40 4.35
N LYS A 3 -7.18 -5.24 4.80
CA LYS A 3 -8.62 -4.93 5.01
C LYS A 3 -9.05 -3.76 4.12
N ARG A 4 -10.28 -3.82 3.61
CA ARG A 4 -10.93 -2.66 2.96
C ARG A 4 -11.48 -1.74 4.04
N SER A 5 -11.24 -0.44 3.91
CA SER A 5 -11.70 0.56 4.88
C SER A 5 -11.96 1.91 4.20
N TYR A 6 -12.31 2.91 5.01
CA TYR A 6 -12.44 4.29 4.61
C TYR A 6 -11.49 5.18 5.42
N SER A 7 -10.98 6.23 4.78
CA SER A 7 -10.29 7.34 5.43
C SER A 7 -11.04 8.64 5.17
N TYR A 8 -11.05 9.53 6.16
CA TYR A 8 -11.63 10.86 6.04
C TYR A 8 -10.51 11.87 5.79
N GLN A 9 -10.62 12.59 4.69
CA GLN A 9 -9.76 13.74 4.44
C GLN A 9 -10.11 14.90 5.38
N ARG A 10 -9.22 15.90 5.52
CA ARG A 10 -9.47 17.09 6.36
C ARG A 10 -10.72 17.87 5.99
N ASN A 11 -11.16 17.79 4.73
CA ASN A 11 -12.39 18.39 4.23
C ASN A 11 -13.65 17.52 4.47
N GLY A 12 -13.55 16.45 5.26
CA GLY A 12 -14.65 15.51 5.54
C GLY A 12 -14.94 14.51 4.43
N VAL A 13 -14.24 14.56 3.27
CA VAL A 13 -14.49 13.64 2.16
C VAL A 13 -13.99 12.24 2.51
N ARG A 14 -14.90 11.26 2.41
CA ARG A 14 -14.62 9.84 2.62
C ARG A 14 -13.99 9.21 1.38
N ILE A 15 -12.85 8.55 1.53
CA ILE A 15 -12.18 7.81 0.45
C ILE A 15 -12.02 6.33 0.79
N LYS A 16 -12.17 5.45 -0.21
CA LYS A 16 -11.87 4.02 -0.08
C LYS A 16 -10.36 3.84 0.07
N VAL A 17 -9.94 3.02 1.03
CA VAL A 17 -8.54 2.68 1.28
C VAL A 17 -8.38 1.19 1.54
N ALA A 18 -7.17 0.68 1.33
CA ALA A 18 -6.74 -0.64 1.79
C ALA A 18 -5.78 -0.47 2.98
N LEU A 19 -6.01 -1.22 4.05
CA LEU A 19 -5.19 -1.22 5.26
C LEU A 19 -4.40 -2.52 5.32
N LYS A 20 -3.07 -2.45 5.18
CA LYS A 20 -2.16 -3.57 5.46
C LYS A 20 -1.88 -3.56 6.96
N VAL A 21 -2.56 -4.43 7.70
CA VAL A 21 -2.44 -4.61 9.15
C VAL A 21 -1.35 -5.61 9.46
N LEU A 22 -0.40 -5.21 10.30
CA LEU A 22 0.66 -6.06 10.86
C LEU A 22 0.17 -6.63 12.19
N ARG A 23 0.37 -7.93 12.41
CA ARG A 23 -0.15 -8.64 13.60
C ARG A 23 0.93 -8.94 14.65
N GLU A 24 2.20 -8.84 14.29
CA GLU A 24 3.35 -9.08 15.17
C GLU A 24 4.37 -7.98 14.88
N VAL A 25 4.34 -6.91 15.67
CA VAL A 25 5.09 -5.69 15.40
C VAL A 25 6.41 -5.76 16.16
N SER A 26 7.51 -6.00 15.46
CA SER A 26 8.85 -5.77 15.96
C SER A 26 9.39 -4.44 15.41
N PRO A 27 10.39 -3.82 16.06
CA PRO A 27 11.04 -2.62 15.53
C PRO A 27 11.59 -2.80 14.11
N TYR A 28 12.08 -4.01 13.79
CA TYR A 28 12.56 -4.35 12.45
C TYR A 28 11.43 -4.33 11.42
N ILE A 29 10.28 -4.91 11.76
CA ILE A 29 9.10 -4.94 10.87
C ILE A 29 8.54 -3.53 10.64
N LEU A 30 8.61 -2.65 11.64
CA LEU A 30 8.25 -1.24 11.49
C LEU A 30 9.21 -0.49 10.57
N ALA A 31 10.52 -0.73 10.70
CA ALA A 31 11.53 -0.13 9.82
C ALA A 31 11.30 -0.55 8.36
N ASP A 32 11.08 -1.85 8.10
CA ASP A 32 10.76 -2.37 6.77
C ASP A 32 9.47 -1.74 6.20
N LEU A 33 8.45 -1.55 7.05
CA LEU A 33 7.20 -0.90 6.64
C LEU A 33 7.41 0.57 6.28
N GLN A 34 8.21 1.29 7.07
CA GLN A 34 8.57 2.68 6.79
C GLN A 34 9.35 2.79 5.48
N GLU A 35 10.27 1.87 5.23
CA GLU A 35 11.02 1.80 3.99
C GLU A 35 10.09 1.52 2.79
N GLU A 36 9.21 0.51 2.88
CA GLU A 36 8.20 0.19 1.87
C GLU A 36 7.30 1.41 1.57
N ALA A 37 6.82 2.09 2.61
CA ALA A 37 6.01 3.29 2.46
C ALA A 37 6.79 4.43 1.79
N SER A 38 8.08 4.60 2.12
CA SER A 38 8.94 5.61 1.51
C SER A 38 9.12 5.38 0.01
N HIS A 39 9.27 4.12 -0.42
CA HIS A 39 9.36 3.74 -1.82
C HIS A 39 8.06 4.05 -2.56
N LEU A 40 6.90 3.74 -1.97
CA LEU A 40 5.60 4.07 -2.55
C LEU A 40 5.33 5.58 -2.63
N LEU A 41 5.85 6.38 -1.69
CA LEU A 41 5.76 7.84 -1.74
C LEU A 41 6.58 8.44 -2.89
N LYS A 42 7.74 7.86 -3.21
CA LYS A 42 8.58 8.27 -4.36
C LYS A 42 7.87 7.94 -5.70
N LEU A 43 7.04 6.90 -5.73
CA LEU A 43 6.33 6.42 -6.91
C LEU A 43 4.97 7.12 -7.14
N ARG A 44 4.98 8.45 -7.29
CA ARG A 44 3.76 9.25 -7.58
C ARG A 44 3.32 9.16 -9.05
N ARG A 45 2.85 7.98 -9.48
CA ARG A 45 2.22 7.80 -10.81
C ARG A 45 0.70 7.61 -10.71
N LYS A 46 -0.04 7.94 -11.76
CA LYS A 46 -1.53 7.81 -11.80
C LYS A 46 -2.01 6.36 -11.79
N ASN A 47 -1.14 5.40 -12.12
CA ASN A 47 -1.48 3.98 -12.25
C ASN A 47 -0.92 3.12 -11.09
N LEU A 48 -0.18 3.71 -10.14
CA LEU A 48 0.36 3.01 -8.99
C LEU A 48 -0.43 3.34 -7.72
N ALA A 49 -0.72 2.32 -6.91
CA ALA A 49 -1.34 2.51 -5.60
C ALA A 49 -0.50 3.49 -4.79
N ARG A 50 -1.16 4.48 -4.19
CA ARG A 50 -0.47 5.53 -3.45
C ARG A 50 -0.49 5.21 -1.96
N SER A 51 0.68 5.32 -1.33
CA SER A 51 0.76 5.44 0.13
C SER A 51 -0.05 6.67 0.57
N HIS A 52 -0.97 6.45 1.51
CA HIS A 52 -1.71 7.51 2.18
C HIS A 52 -1.10 7.85 3.54
N GLY A 53 -0.50 6.85 4.22
CA GLY A 53 0.20 7.04 5.48
C GLY A 53 0.44 5.72 6.23
N ILE A 54 1.14 5.83 7.35
CA ILE A 54 1.36 4.75 8.33
C ILE A 54 0.61 5.11 9.62
N VAL A 55 0.00 4.11 10.25
CA VAL A 55 -0.48 4.18 11.63
C VAL A 55 0.48 3.32 12.45
N GLU A 56 0.97 3.82 13.58
CA GLU A 56 2.00 3.14 14.36
C GLU A 56 1.41 2.14 15.37
N ASP A 57 0.25 2.45 15.96
CA ASP A 57 -0.44 1.58 16.91
C ASP A 57 -1.96 1.51 16.63
N PRO A 58 -2.48 0.38 16.10
CA PRO A 58 -1.71 -0.79 15.65
C PRO A 58 -0.93 -0.45 14.37
N ALA A 59 0.23 -1.10 14.17
CA ALA A 59 1.06 -0.86 12.99
C ALA A 59 0.31 -1.23 11.69
N MET A 60 0.03 -0.23 10.87
CA MET A 60 -0.72 -0.38 9.62
C MET A 60 -0.19 0.55 8.54
N MET A 61 -0.19 0.09 7.29
CA MET A 61 0.00 0.94 6.12
C MET A 61 -1.34 1.17 5.40
N CYS A 62 -1.66 2.44 5.16
CA CYS A 62 -2.85 2.88 4.46
C CYS A 62 -2.53 3.19 3.00
N LEU A 63 -3.25 2.54 2.09
CA LEU A 63 -3.06 2.64 0.65
C LEU A 63 -4.33 3.13 -0.02
N LYS A 64 -4.21 4.08 -0.94
CA LYS A 64 -5.31 4.48 -1.83
C LYS A 64 -5.26 3.64 -3.12
N PRO A 65 -6.26 2.78 -3.38
CA PRO A 65 -6.35 2.03 -4.63
C PRO A 65 -6.67 2.98 -5.79
N ASN A 66 -6.08 2.72 -6.97
CA ASN A 66 -6.43 3.41 -8.20
C ASN A 66 -7.55 2.65 -8.90
N ASN A 67 -8.77 3.20 -8.82
CA ASN A 67 -10.00 2.71 -9.45
C ASN A 67 -10.43 1.28 -9.02
N ASP A 68 -11.74 1.01 -9.14
CA ASP A 68 -12.47 -0.12 -8.53
C ASP A 68 -12.10 -1.53 -9.05
N LYS A 69 -10.96 -1.69 -9.71
CA LYS A 69 -10.49 -2.99 -10.22
C LYS A 69 -9.15 -3.32 -9.57
N THR A 70 -9.15 -4.19 -8.58
CA THR A 70 -7.99 -5.05 -8.35
C THR A 70 -7.65 -5.65 -9.71
N LEU A 71 -6.45 -5.39 -10.22
CA LEU A 71 -5.96 -6.08 -11.40
C LEU A 71 -6.18 -7.58 -11.15
N PRO A 72 -6.77 -8.35 -12.09
CA PRO A 72 -6.76 -9.79 -11.98
C PRO A 72 -5.31 -10.17 -11.69
N VAL A 73 -5.12 -10.83 -10.55
CA VAL A 73 -3.84 -11.24 -9.93
C VAL A 73 -2.70 -11.19 -10.94
N LEU A 74 -1.60 -10.48 -10.63
CA LEU A 74 -0.32 -10.56 -11.34
C LEU A 74 0.12 -12.03 -11.44
N LYS A 75 -0.48 -12.80 -12.36
CA LYS A 75 -0.07 -14.11 -12.78
C LYS A 75 0.72 -13.86 -14.06
N GLN A 76 2.02 -14.14 -13.97
CA GLN A 76 2.94 -14.27 -15.09
C GLN A 76 3.25 -12.98 -15.87
N SER A 77 4.22 -12.20 -15.40
CA SER A 77 5.23 -11.63 -16.30
C SER A 77 6.51 -11.27 -15.55
N ILE A 78 7.13 -12.28 -14.94
CA ILE A 78 8.60 -12.31 -14.80
C ILE A 78 9.03 -13.52 -15.63
N LYS A 79 8.71 -13.52 -16.94
CA LYS A 79 9.47 -14.34 -17.87
C LYS A 79 10.77 -13.57 -18.09
N GLY A 80 11.86 -14.17 -17.63
CA GLY A 80 13.19 -13.58 -17.66
C GLY A 80 13.50 -12.99 -19.03
N THR A 81 13.84 -11.71 -19.05
CA THR A 81 14.67 -11.14 -20.12
C THR A 81 16.11 -11.55 -19.82
N ALA A 82 16.43 -12.83 -20.00
CA ALA A 82 17.79 -13.21 -20.35
C ALA A 82 17.98 -12.75 -21.80
N ARG A 83 18.86 -11.76 -22.00
CA ARG A 83 19.30 -11.38 -23.35
C ARG A 83 20.18 -12.51 -23.91
N PRO A 84 20.14 -12.72 -25.24
CA PRO A 84 21.07 -13.62 -25.91
C PRO A 84 22.52 -13.14 -25.76
#